data_AF-A0AAW2K657-F1
#
_entry.id   AF-A0AAW2K657-F1
#
_cell.length_a   1.000
_cell.length_b   1.000
_cell.length_c   1.000
_cell.angle_alpha   90.00
_cell.angle_beta   90.00
_cell.angle_gamma   90.00
#
_symmetry.space_group_name_H-M   'P 1'
#
loop_
_entity.id
_entity.type
_entity.pdbx_description
1 polymer ?
#
loop_
_entity_poly.entity_id
_entity_poly.type
_entity_poly.pdbx_seq_one_letter_code
_entity_poly.pdbx_strand_id
1 'polypeptide(L)'
;MEDFSFDLELSSLPKEKWWGDDEYLFQLGGFWHLPQLIHGVHGVINHFQPLPSDIILASFPKTGTTWLKALLYSIVNRSSKHRLTVENPTH
;
A
#
# COMPACT_ATOMS: atom_id res chain seq x y z
N MET A 1 -14.54 3.10 18.84
CA MET A 1 -14.79 1.86 19.61
C MET A 1 -13.98 0.71 19.03
N GLU A 2 -13.94 0.58 17.70
CA GLU A 2 -13.12 -0.41 16.99
C GLU A 2 -11.60 -0.25 17.20
N ASP A 3 -11.05 0.98 17.18
CA ASP A 3 -9.60 1.19 17.40
C ASP A 3 -9.10 0.63 18.74
N PHE A 4 -9.83 0.88 19.84
CA PHE A 4 -9.48 0.32 21.15
C PHE A 4 -9.52 -1.21 21.18
N SER A 5 -10.45 -1.82 20.44
CA SER A 5 -10.54 -3.28 20.31
C SER A 5 -9.34 -3.84 19.55
N PHE A 6 -8.91 -3.13 18.50
CA PHE A 6 -7.75 -3.55 17.72
C PHE A 6 -6.44 -3.32 18.47
N ASP A 7 -6.31 -2.28 19.29
CA ASP A 7 -5.13 -2.08 20.16
C ASP A 7 -4.98 -3.23 21.18
N LEU A 8 -6.10 -3.72 21.72
CA LEU A 8 -6.13 -4.91 22.59
C LEU A 8 -5.71 -6.16 21.82
N GLU A 9 -6.18 -6.35 20.59
CA GLU A 9 -5.78 -7.46 19.71
C GLU A 9 -4.29 -7.37 19.36
N LEU A 10 -3.78 -6.19 19.03
CA LEU A 10 -2.38 -5.93 18.72
C LEU A 10 -1.45 -6.30 19.88
N SER A 11 -1.88 -6.04 21.12
CA SER A 11 -1.14 -6.44 22.32
C SER A 11 -0.98 -7.96 22.47
N SER A 12 -1.86 -8.74 21.84
CA SER A 12 -1.87 -10.20 21.85
C SER A 12 -1.16 -10.84 20.64
N LEU A 13 -0.89 -10.07 19.58
CA LEU A 13 -0.22 -10.58 18.39
C LEU A 13 1.22 -11.00 18.72
N PRO A 14 1.73 -12.06 18.06
CA PRO A 14 3.15 -12.39 18.14
C PRO A 14 3.99 -11.19 17.74
N LYS A 15 5.00 -10.87 18.56
CA LYS A 15 5.96 -9.81 18.28
C LYS A 15 7.38 -10.35 18.34
N GLU A 16 8.22 -9.89 17.43
CA GLU A 16 9.62 -10.29 17.33
C GLU A 16 10.53 -9.08 17.26
N LYS A 17 11.72 -9.19 17.86
CA LYS A 17 12.73 -8.12 17.80
C LYS A 17 13.28 -8.05 16.38
N TRP A 18 13.34 -6.84 15.82
CA TRP A 18 13.79 -6.64 14.43
C TRP A 18 15.21 -6.10 14.34
N TRP A 19 15.39 -4.82 14.67
CA TRP A 19 16.67 -4.13 14.58
C TRP A 19 16.80 -3.08 15.70
N GLY A 20 18.00 -2.93 16.26
CA GLY A 20 18.18 -2.04 17.42
C GLY A 20 17.44 -2.52 18.67
N ASP A 21 17.38 -1.69 19.70
CA ASP A 21 16.84 -2.13 21.00
C ASP A 21 15.32 -1.93 21.17
N ASP A 22 14.72 -1.02 20.39
CA ASP A 22 13.31 -0.62 20.53
C ASP A 22 12.45 -0.91 19.28
N GLU A 23 12.97 -1.59 18.24
CA GLU A 23 12.16 -1.95 17.07
C GLU A 23 11.69 -3.40 17.10
N TYR A 24 10.37 -3.56 17.04
CA TYR A 24 9.68 -4.85 17.00
C TYR A 24 8.81 -4.93 15.75
N LEU A 25 8.68 -6.13 15.20
CA LEU A 25 7.65 -6.45 14.22
C LEU A 25 6.50 -7.18 14.91
N PHE A 26 5.30 -7.02 14.40
CA PHE A 26 4.15 -7.81 14.81
C PHE A 26 3.71 -8.70 13.65
N GLN A 27 3.24 -9.90 13.98
CA GLN A 27 2.72 -10.83 13.00
C GLN A 27 1.21 -10.63 12.80
N LEU A 28 0.80 -10.31 11.58
CA LEU A 28 -0.61 -10.21 11.19
C LEU A 28 -0.82 -10.98 9.88
N GLY A 29 -1.81 -11.86 9.83
CA GLY A 29 -2.12 -12.64 8.62
C GLY A 29 -0.95 -13.50 8.11
N GLY A 30 -0.01 -13.89 8.99
CA GLY A 30 1.18 -14.68 8.65
C GLY A 30 2.39 -13.86 8.18
N PHE A 31 2.27 -12.53 8.06
CA PHE A 31 3.37 -11.63 7.66
C PHE A 31 3.82 -10.74 8.82
N TRP A 32 5.09 -10.34 8.79
CA TRP A 32 5.69 -9.46 9.79
C TRP A 32 5.62 -8.00 9.34
N HIS A 33 5.06 -7.14 10.20
CA HIS A 33 4.81 -5.74 9.91
C HIS A 33 5.46 -4.80 10.91
N LEU A 34 5.88 -3.65 10.40
CA LEU A 34 6.32 -2.53 11.23
C LEU A 34 5.14 -1.94 12.00
N PRO A 35 5.32 -1.52 13.27
CA PRO A 35 4.24 -1.02 14.12
C PRO A 35 3.43 0.09 13.44
N GLN A 36 4.11 1.02 12.77
CA GLN A 36 3.52 2.14 12.06
C GLN A 36 2.67 1.75 10.83
N LEU A 37 2.78 0.52 10.32
CA LEU A 37 2.03 0.05 9.16
C LEU A 37 0.80 -0.78 9.54
N ILE A 38 0.75 -1.34 10.75
CA ILE A 38 -0.24 -2.36 11.14
C ILE A 38 -1.66 -1.82 11.11
N HIS A 39 -1.90 -0.62 11.65
CA HIS A 39 -3.23 0.01 11.60
C HIS A 39 -3.67 0.25 10.15
N GLY A 40 -2.75 0.64 9.27
CA GLY A 40 -3.05 0.81 7.85
C GLY A 40 -3.41 -0.51 7.16
N VAL A 41 -2.67 -1.58 7.46
CA VAL A 41 -2.95 -2.93 6.94
C VAL A 41 -4.31 -3.43 7.43
N HIS A 42 -4.59 -3.33 8.73
CA HIS A 42 -5.88 -3.70 9.31
C HIS A 42 -7.03 -2.90 8.69
N GLY A 43 -6.85 -1.59 8.55
CA GLY A 43 -7.83 -0.71 7.92
C GLY A 43 -8.16 -1.13 6.48
N VAL A 44 -7.13 -1.41 5.68
CA VAL A 44 -7.32 -1.89 4.30
C VAL A 44 -8.01 -3.25 4.28
N ILE A 45 -7.55 -4.22 5.07
CA ILE A 45 -8.12 -5.58 5.07
C ILE A 45 -9.62 -5.58 5.41
N ASN A 46 -10.03 -4.78 6.41
CA ASN A 46 -11.40 -4.81 6.92
C ASN A 46 -12.35 -3.85 6.22
N HIS A 47 -11.85 -2.73 5.68
CA HIS A 47 -12.70 -1.63 5.21
C HIS A 47 -12.50 -1.28 3.73
N PHE A 48 -11.45 -1.77 3.07
CA PHE A 48 -11.26 -1.48 1.64
C PHE A 48 -12.30 -2.22 0.79
N GLN A 49 -13.11 -1.46 0.06
CA GLN A 49 -14.13 -1.97 -0.86
C GLN A 49 -13.70 -1.66 -2.30
N PRO A 50 -12.98 -2.56 -2.99
CA PRO A 50 -12.48 -2.29 -4.33
C PRO A 50 -13.64 -2.16 -5.33
N LEU A 51 -13.54 -1.19 -6.23
CA LEU A 51 -14.43 -1.08 -7.37
C LEU A 51 -13.95 -1.99 -8.52
N PRO A 52 -14.84 -2.44 -9.42
CA PRO A 52 -14.44 -3.22 -10.59
C PRO A 52 -13.45 -2.51 -11.53
N SER A 53 -13.34 -1.18 -11.43
CA SER A 53 -12.42 -0.34 -12.21
C SER A 53 -11.07 -0.11 -11.55
N ASP A 54 -10.90 -0.51 -10.28
CA ASP A 54 -9.68 -0.22 -9.54
C ASP A 54 -8.52 -1.10 -10.00
N ILE A 55 -7.32 -0.50 -10.04
CA ILE A 55 -6.09 -1.21 -10.36
C ILE A 55 -5.19 -1.20 -9.13
N ILE A 56 -4.96 -2.38 -8.55
CA ILE A 56 -4.08 -2.53 -7.39
C ILE A 56 -2.66 -2.82 -7.89
N LEU A 57 -1.72 -1.97 -7.46
CA LEU A 57 -0.31 -2.14 -7.72
C LEU A 57 0.41 -2.65 -6.47
N ALA A 58 0.90 -3.88 -6.52
CA ALA A 58 1.62 -4.51 -5.40
C ALA A 58 3.06 -4.84 -5.78
N SER A 59 4.00 -4.53 -4.89
CA SER A 59 5.39 -4.98 -4.96
C SER A 59 5.98 -5.04 -3.56
N PHE A 60 7.11 -5.74 -3.40
CA PHE A 60 7.85 -5.69 -2.15
C PHE A 60 8.47 -4.30 -1.93
N PRO A 61 8.68 -3.88 -0.67
CA PRO A 61 9.38 -2.64 -0.38
C PRO A 61 10.73 -2.58 -1.10
N LYS A 62 11.08 -1.40 -1.60
CA LYS A 62 12.36 -1.10 -2.28
C LYS A 62 12.62 -1.82 -3.60
N THR A 63 11.66 -2.57 -4.16
CA THR A 63 11.82 -3.24 -5.47
C THR A 63 11.31 -2.40 -6.66
N GLY A 64 11.41 -1.07 -6.59
CA GLY A 64 11.09 -0.20 -7.74
C GLY A 64 9.63 0.26 -7.87
N THR A 65 8.91 0.44 -6.76
CA THR A 65 7.54 1.01 -6.76
C THR A 65 7.44 2.32 -7.54
N THR A 66 8.47 3.17 -7.55
CA THR A 66 8.48 4.43 -8.32
C THR A 66 8.40 4.18 -9.83
N TRP A 67 9.26 3.31 -10.34
CA TRP A 67 9.26 2.94 -11.77
C TRP A 67 7.95 2.27 -12.16
N LEU A 68 7.45 1.38 -11.29
CA LEU A 68 6.21 0.66 -11.54
C LEU A 68 4.97 1.59 -11.53
N LYS A 69 4.94 2.57 -10.63
CA LYS A 69 3.91 3.64 -10.60
C LYS A 69 3.95 4.48 -11.89
N ALA A 70 5.14 4.89 -12.33
CA ALA A 70 5.30 5.68 -13.55
C ALA A 70 4.86 4.91 -14.81
N LEU A 71 5.18 3.61 -14.87
CA LEU A 71 4.78 2.72 -15.95
C LEU A 71 3.25 2.54 -15.98
N LEU A 72 2.64 2.22 -14.83
CA LEU A 72 1.18 2.08 -14.71
C LEU A 72 0.47 3.35 -15.16
N TYR A 73 0.92 4.52 -14.67
CA TYR A 73 0.37 5.81 -15.06
C TYR A 73 0.44 6.05 -16.57
N SER A 74 1.55 5.66 -17.21
CA SER A 74 1.75 5.84 -18.64
C SER A 74 0.84 4.95 -19.48
N ILE A 75 0.54 3.73 -19.00
CA ILE A 75 -0.39 2.80 -19.67
C ILE A 75 -1.83 3.31 -19.55
N VAL A 76 -2.28 3.63 -18.33
CA VAL A 76 -3.66 4.06 -18.05
C VAL A 76 -4.00 5.36 -18.77
N ASN A 77 -3.07 6.32 -18.83
CA ASN A 77 -3.31 7.64 -19.43
C ASN A 77 -2.85 7.76 -20.90
N ARG A 78 -2.53 6.64 -21.57
CA ARG A 78 -1.96 6.64 -22.92
C ARG A 78 -2.85 7.36 -23.95
N SER A 79 -4.16 7.14 -23.90
CA SER A 79 -5.12 7.74 -24.83
C SER A 79 -5.28 9.25 -24.62
N SER A 80 -5.33 9.71 -23.36
CA SER A 80 -5.40 11.13 -23.02
C SER A 80 -4.16 11.90 -23.46
N LYS A 81 -2.96 11.32 -23.27
CA LYS A 81 -1.72 11.92 -23.77
C LYS A 81 -1.71 12.06 -25.30
N HIS A 82 -2.18 11.03 -26.02
CA HIS A 82 -2.28 11.08 -27.47
C HIS A 82 -3.21 12.19 -27.96
N ARG A 83 -4.34 12.42 -27.26
CA ARG A 83 -5.29 13.49 -27.60
C ARG A 83 -4.71 14.88 -27.38
N LEU A 84 -3.98 15.11 -26.29
CA LEU A 84 -3.33 16.39 -26.01
C LEU A 84 -2.27 16.75 -27.07
N THR A 85 -1.53 15.77 -27.58
CA THR A 85 -0.56 15.98 -28.67
C THR A 85 -1.22 16.24 -30.04
N VAL A 86 -2.46 15.82 -30.25
CA VAL A 86 -3.21 16.07 -31.50
C VAL A 86 -3.93 17.42 -31.47
N GLU A 87 -4.44 17.85 -30.31
CA GLU A 87 -5.19 19.10 -30.14
C GLU A 87 -4.30 20.34 -29.93
N ASN A 88 -3.04 20.15 -29.48
CA ASN A 88 -2.01 21.19 -29.44
C ASN A 88 -0.70 20.66 -30.00
N PRO A 89 -0.50 20.71 -31.34
CA PRO A 89 0.80 20.41 -31.91
C PRO A 89 1.77 21.53 -31.49
N THR A 90 2.63 21.25 -30.52
CA THR A 90 3.67 22.18 -30.10
C THR A 90 4.63 22.42 -31.26
N HIS A 91 4.58 23.64 -31.80
CA HIS A 91 5.64 24.26 -32.60
C HIS A 91 6.88 24.52 -31.75
#